data_AF-A0A7X2IJT3-F1
#
_entry.id   AF-A0A7X2IJT3-F1
#
_cell.length_a   1.000
_cell.length_b   1.000
_cell.length_c   1.000
_cell.angle_alpha   90.00
_cell.angle_beta   90.00
_cell.angle_gamma   90.00
#
_symmetry.space_group_name_H-M   'P 1'
#
loop_
_entity.id
_entity.type
_entity.pdbx_description
1 polymer ?
#
loop_
_entity_poly.entity_id
_entity_poly.type
_entity_poly.pdbx_seq_one_letter_code
_entity_poly.pdbx_strand_id
1 'polypeptide(L)' 'MDDEEEVTVDGVTYKVASLSEEARTQVNNLKFVEAEIAAMQSKVAVFTTAKIAYENALRQALPRATH' A
#
# COMPACT_ATOMS: atom_id res chain seq x y z
N MET A 1 -29.94 1.94 -7.58
CA MET A 1 -29.24 2.71 -6.55
C MET A 1 -28.13 3.40 -7.31
N ASP A 2 -28.24 4.71 -7.50
CA ASP A 2 -27.18 5.49 -8.12
C ASP A 2 -26.12 5.71 -7.05
N ASP A 3 -25.18 4.78 -6.96
CA ASP A 3 -23.98 4.98 -6.14
C ASP A 3 -23.11 6.00 -6.88
N GLU A 4 -23.32 7.29 -6.58
CA GLU A 4 -22.48 8.36 -7.09
C GLU A 4 -21.06 8.17 -6.56
N GLU A 5 -20.11 7.99 -7.47
CA GLU A 5 -18.70 7.80 -7.12
C GLU A 5 -18.17 9.08 -6.44
N GLU A 6 -17.68 8.93 -5.21
CA GLU A 6 -17.10 10.02 -4.43
C GLU A 6 -15.60 9.79 -4.23
N VAL A 7 -14.83 10.88 -4.23
CA VAL A 7 -13.40 10.88 -3.93
C VAL A 7 -13.11 11.91 -2.86
N THR A 8 -12.29 11.54 -1.88
CA THR A 8 -11.84 12.47 -0.84
C THR A 8 -10.40 12.88 -1.12
N VAL A 9 -10.17 14.17 -1.31
CA VAL A 9 -8.85 14.76 -1.52
C VAL A 9 -8.66 15.86 -0.48
N ASP A 10 -7.56 15.82 0.27
CA ASP A 10 -7.24 16.76 1.36
C ASP A 10 -8.36 16.89 2.43
N GLY A 11 -9.08 15.79 2.69
CA GLY A 11 -10.18 15.75 3.65
C GLY A 11 -11.50 16.36 3.15
N VAL A 12 -11.56 16.78 1.88
CA VAL A 12 -12.80 17.23 1.24
C VAL A 12 -13.31 16.16 0.29
N THR A 13 -14.56 15.77 0.46
CA THR A 13 -15.23 14.78 -0.40
C THR A 13 -15.89 15.48 -1.58
N TYR A 14 -15.60 15.00 -2.79
CA TYR A 14 -16.14 15.50 -4.04
C TYR A 14 -16.88 14.39 -4.76
N LYS A 15 -18.03 14.73 -5.35
CA LYS A 15 -18.71 13.86 -6.30
C LYS A 15 -17.91 13.84 -7.60
N VAL A 16 -17.43 12.68 -8.02
CA VAL A 16 -16.60 12.52 -9.22
C VAL A 16 -17.34 13.02 -10.45
N ALA A 17 -18.67 12.83 -10.53
CA ALA A 17 -19.51 13.33 -11.61
C ALA A 17 -19.56 14.87 -11.71
N SER A 18 -19.27 15.59 -10.62
CA SER A 18 -19.25 17.06 -10.57
C SER A 18 -17.88 17.67 -10.88
N LEU A 19 -16.85 16.84 -11.05
CA LEU A 19 -15.48 17.27 -11.32
C LEU A 19 -15.26 17.56 -12.81
N SER A 20 -14.26 18.40 -13.11
CA SER A 20 -13.79 18.58 -14.48
C SER A 20 -13.22 17.26 -15.04
N GLU A 21 -13.16 17.13 -16.35
CA GLU A 21 -12.58 15.95 -17.01
C GLU A 21 -11.10 15.72 -16.61
N GLU A 22 -10.35 16.81 -16.51
CA GLU A 22 -8.97 16.81 -16.02
C GLU A 22 -8.89 16.28 -14.58
N ALA A 23 -9.74 16.79 -13.69
CA ALA A 23 -9.77 16.35 -12.30
C ALA A 23 -10.15 14.86 -12.17
N ARG A 24 -11.14 14.38 -12.93
CA ARG A 24 -11.48 12.95 -12.97
C ARG A 24 -10.32 12.08 -13.45
N THR A 25 -9.57 12.56 -14.45
CA THR A 25 -8.36 11.86 -14.93
C THR A 25 -7.31 11.75 -13.83
N GLN A 26 -7.05 12.83 -13.08
CA GLN A 26 -6.11 12.79 -11.97
C GLN A 26 -6.57 11.87 -10.84
N VAL A 27 -7.87 11.84 -10.53
CA VAL A 27 -8.44 10.90 -9.55
C VAL A 27 -8.18 9.46 -9.95
N ASN A 28 -8.40 9.10 -11.23
CA ASN A 28 -8.13 7.76 -11.72
C ASN A 28 -6.64 7.39 -11.66
N ASN A 29 -5.76 8.32 -12.02
CA ASN A 29 -4.32 8.13 -11.91
C ASN A 29 -3.89 7.92 -10.45
N LEU A 30 -4.45 8.70 -9.52
CA LEU A 30 -4.15 8.57 -8.10
C LEU A 30 -4.61 7.20 -7.57
N LYS A 31 -5.85 6.79 -7.85
CA LYS A 31 -6.37 5.46 -7.46
C LYS A 31 -5.48 4.33 -7.97
N PHE A 32 -5.01 4.44 -9.21
CA PHE A 32 -4.10 3.46 -9.79
C PHE A 32 -2.77 3.40 -9.02
N VAL A 33 -2.14 4.55 -8.77
CA VAL A 33 -0.87 4.62 -8.02
C VAL A 33 -1.03 4.11 -6.59
N GLU A 34 -2.14 4.44 -5.91
CA GLU A 34 -2.43 3.95 -4.56
C GLU A 34 -2.59 2.43 -4.52
N ALA A 35 -3.28 1.84 -5.50
CA ALA A 35 -3.42 0.39 -5.61
C ALA A 35 -2.04 -0.30 -5.79
N GLU A 36 -1.17 0.27 -6.63
CA GLU A 36 0.19 -0.23 -6.83
C GLU A 36 1.03 -0.11 -5.55
N ILE A 37 0.93 1.01 -4.82
CA ILE A 37 1.60 1.20 -3.53
C ILE A 37 1.15 0.12 -2.53
N ALA A 38 -0.17 -0.12 -2.42
CA ALA A 38 -0.71 -1.15 -1.53
C ALA A 38 -0.22 -2.56 -1.90
N ALA A 39 -0.14 -2.87 -3.20
CA ALA A 39 0.41 -4.13 -3.68
C ALA A 39 1.91 -4.28 -3.33
N MET A 40 2.69 -3.21 -3.47
CA MET A 40 4.10 -3.20 -3.06
C MET A 40 4.28 -3.38 -1.56
N GLN A 41 3.47 -2.70 -0.73
CA GLN A 41 3.48 -2.86 0.72
C GLN A 41 3.17 -4.30 1.14
N SER A 42 2.24 -4.97 0.44
CA SER A 42 1.96 -6.39 0.66
C SER A 42 3.18 -7.26 0.39
N LYS A 43 3.94 -7.00 -0.69
CA LYS A 43 5.20 -7.71 -0.97
C LYS A 43 6.25 -7.43 0.10
N VAL A 44 6.36 -6.19 0.57
CA VAL A 44 7.28 -5.83 1.66
C VAL A 44 6.96 -6.60 2.94
N ALA A 45 5.67 -6.78 3.28
CA ALA A 45 5.27 -7.58 4.44
C ALA A 45 5.71 -9.05 4.32
N VAL A 46 5.55 -9.65 3.13
CA VAL A 46 6.02 -11.01 2.84
C VAL A 46 7.54 -11.11 3.00
N PHE A 47 8.30 -10.20 2.40
CA PHE A 47 9.76 -10.22 2.50
C PHE A 47 10.26 -9.95 3.91
N THR A 48 9.59 -9.09 4.67
CA THR A 48 9.89 -8.85 6.08
C THR A 48 9.73 -10.13 6.90
N THR A 49 8.66 -10.89 6.67
CA THR A 49 8.44 -12.19 7.34
C THR A 49 9.55 -13.18 7.00
N ALA A 50 9.91 -13.30 5.72
CA ALA A 50 11.00 -14.18 5.30
C ALA A 50 12.35 -13.76 5.92
N LYS A 51 12.65 -12.46 5.94
CA LYS A 51 13.84 -11.90 6.58
C LYS A 51 13.92 -12.31 8.05
N ILE A 52 12.85 -12.14 8.81
CA ILE A 52 12.80 -12.53 10.24
C ILE A 52 13.05 -14.04 10.40
N ALA A 53 12.46 -14.87 9.55
CA ALA A 53 12.69 -16.32 9.57
C ALA A 53 14.18 -16.66 9.34
N TYR A 54 14.82 -16.02 8.36
CA TYR A 54 16.24 -16.23 8.07
C TYR A 54 17.16 -15.70 9.17
N GLU A 55 16.85 -14.55 9.77
CA GLU A 55 17.57 -14.03 10.94
C GLU A 55 17.50 -15.01 12.12
N ASN A 56 16.33 -15.58 12.37
CA ASN A 56 16.15 -16.57 13.45
C ASN A 56 16.91 -17.87 13.16
N ALA A 57 16.87 -18.37 11.92
CA ALA A 57 17.65 -19.54 11.52
C ALA A 57 19.15 -19.29 11.68
N LEU A 58 19.63 -18.11 11.25
CA LEU A 58 21.03 -17.71 11.43
C LEU A 58 21.42 -17.67 12.91
N ARG A 59 20.60 -17.05 13.78
CA ARG A 59 20.86 -17.00 15.23
C ARG A 59 20.98 -18.39 15.85
N GLN A 60 20.25 -19.38 15.35
CA GLN A 60 20.34 -20.76 15.82
C GLN A 60 21.59 -21.49 15.31
N ALA A 61 22.04 -21.14 14.10
CA ALA A 61 23.24 -21.72 13.49
C ALA A 61 24.55 -21.11 14.02
N LEU A 62 24.50 -19.89 14.55
CA LEU A 62 25.67 -19.23 15.14
C LEU A 62 26.06 -19.90 16.46
N PRO A 63 27.37 -20.11 16.71
CA PRO A 63 27.83 -20.61 17.99
C PRO A 63 27.41 -19.65 19.10
N ARG A 64 26.83 -20.19 20.19
CA ARG A 64 26.55 -19.39 21.38
C ARG A 64 27.87 -18.84 21.88
N ALA A 65 27.96 -17.52 22.04
CA ALA A 65 29.10 -16.92 22.71
C ALA A 65 29.16 -17.48 24.13
N THR A 66 30.01 -18.49 24.33
CA THR A 66 30.44 -18.95 25.65
C THR A 66 31.24 -17.81 26.26
N HIS A 67 30.61 -17.11 27.21
CA HIS A 67 31.33 -16.34 28.22
C HIS A 67 31.89 -17.31 29.27
#